data_AF-A0A920AWT9-F1
#
_entry.id   AF-A0A920AWT9-F1
#
_cell.length_a   1.000
_cell.length_b   1.000
_cell.length_c   1.000
_cell.angle_alpha   90.00
_cell.angle_beta   90.00
_cell.angle_gamma   90.00
#
_symmetry.space_group_name_H-M   'P 1'
#
loop_
_entity.id
_entity.type
_entity.pdbx_description
1 polymer ?
#
loop_
_entity_poly.entity_id
_entity_poly.type
_entity_poly.pdbx_seq_one_letter_code
_entity_poly.pdbx_strand_id
1 'polypeptide(L)'
;MDGRQQNLKTLLLKQSKNVEKINHGGEPTKNIDKKYAIFVGRYQPYHFGHIELIKQKLNQGIPALIMVRNIEPDERNPFTTEQTVTMIKKYHAAHGDDVVVMIIPDIESVNYGRGVGYEINEYQPPADSGAMFISATKIRESIKNGDDTWKSMVDESLHTDIEGFLS
;
A
#
# COMPACT_ATOMS: atom_id res chain seq x y z
N MET A 1 -17.34 -29.76 -19.79
CA MET A 1 -16.80 -28.73 -18.87
C MET A 1 -15.37 -28.49 -19.28
N ASP A 2 -15.09 -27.29 -19.82
CA ASP A 2 -13.91 -26.97 -20.62
C ASP A 2 -12.64 -26.89 -19.77
N GLY A 3 -11.58 -27.62 -20.15
CA GLY A 3 -10.27 -27.60 -19.51
C GLY A 3 -9.65 -26.21 -19.38
N ARG A 4 -10.13 -25.21 -20.15
CA ARG A 4 -9.79 -23.79 -19.96
C ARG A 4 -10.30 -23.21 -18.63
N GLN A 5 -11.50 -23.58 -18.17
CA GLN A 5 -12.01 -23.12 -16.86
C GLN A 5 -11.25 -23.77 -15.69
N GLN A 6 -10.78 -25.00 -15.86
CA GLN A 6 -10.00 -25.71 -14.85
C GLN A 6 -8.57 -25.16 -14.74
N ASN A 7 -7.97 -24.74 -15.86
CA ASN A 7 -6.70 -24.02 -15.89
C ASN A 7 -6.81 -22.59 -15.33
N LEU A 8 -7.89 -21.86 -15.61
CA LEU A 8 -8.10 -20.53 -14.99
C LEU A 8 -8.30 -20.62 -13.48
N LYS A 9 -9.10 -21.58 -12.98
CA LYS A 9 -9.22 -21.84 -11.53
C LYS A 9 -7.88 -22.22 -10.92
N THR A 10 -7.09 -23.06 -11.59
CA THR A 10 -5.77 -23.47 -11.10
C THR A 10 -4.76 -22.31 -11.13
N LEU A 11 -4.88 -21.39 -12.09
CA LEU A 11 -4.05 -20.18 -12.17
C LEU A 11 -4.43 -19.15 -11.09
N LEU A 12 -5.74 -18.96 -10.85
CA LEU A 12 -6.27 -18.13 -9.76
C LEU A 12 -5.89 -18.71 -8.38
N LEU A 13 -5.97 -20.03 -8.20
CA LEU A 13 -5.50 -20.72 -6.99
C LEU A 13 -3.97 -20.66 -6.80
N LYS A 14 -3.20 -20.52 -7.89
CA LYS A 14 -1.74 -20.30 -7.81
C LYS A 14 -1.38 -18.86 -7.48
N GLN A 15 -2.24 -17.90 -7.79
CA GLN A 15 -2.09 -16.49 -7.37
C GLN A 15 -2.56 -16.26 -5.93
N SER A 16 -3.40 -17.14 -5.39
CA SER A 16 -3.63 -17.23 -3.94
C SER A 16 -2.51 -18.04 -3.27
N LYS A 17 -1.27 -17.55 -3.33
CA LYS A 17 -0.34 -17.89 -2.24
C LYS A 17 -1.03 -17.39 -0.96
N ASN A 18 -1.24 -18.28 0.01
CA ASN A 18 -1.78 -17.89 1.31
C ASN A 18 -0.85 -16.82 1.89
N VAL A 19 -1.28 -15.56 1.75
CA VAL A 19 -0.62 -14.46 2.41
C VAL A 19 -0.84 -14.68 3.90
N GLU A 20 0.24 -14.97 4.63
CA GLU A 20 0.17 -15.11 6.07
C GLU A 20 -0.30 -13.79 6.67
N LYS A 21 -1.52 -13.81 7.23
CA LYS A 21 -2.10 -12.71 7.99
C LYS A 21 -2.14 -13.09 9.45
N ILE A 22 -1.77 -12.16 10.32
CA ILE A 22 -1.97 -12.31 11.77
C ILE A 22 -3.11 -11.37 12.16
N ASN A 23 -4.22 -11.93 12.66
CA ASN A 23 -5.35 -11.14 13.16
C ASN A 23 -5.12 -10.85 14.66
N HIS A 24 -5.03 -9.57 15.01
CA HIS A 24 -4.79 -9.05 16.37
C HIS A 24 -6.08 -8.64 17.09
N GLY A 25 -7.25 -8.77 16.43
CA GLY A 25 -8.55 -8.58 17.06
C GLY A 25 -9.67 -8.24 16.07
N GLY A 26 -10.91 -8.50 16.53
CA GLY A 26 -12.13 -8.16 15.81
C GLY A 26 -12.59 -9.25 14.83
N GLU A 27 -13.88 -9.22 14.53
CA GLU A 27 -14.53 -10.11 13.56
C GLU A 27 -15.15 -9.26 12.45
N PRO A 28 -15.05 -9.68 11.18
CA PRO A 28 -15.58 -8.90 10.06
C PRO A 28 -17.11 -8.85 10.11
N THR A 29 -17.66 -7.69 9.77
CA THR A 29 -19.11 -7.48 9.69
C THR A 29 -19.75 -8.37 8.60
N LYS A 30 -21.01 -8.75 8.84
CA LYS A 30 -21.86 -9.46 7.87
C LYS A 30 -22.58 -8.53 6.88
N ASN A 31 -22.41 -7.21 7.01
CA ASN A 31 -23.00 -6.26 6.08
C ASN A 31 -22.60 -6.58 4.64
N ILE A 32 -23.53 -6.40 3.71
CA ILE A 32 -23.33 -6.69 2.28
C ILE A 32 -22.65 -5.53 1.54
N ASP A 33 -22.59 -4.35 2.16
CA ASP A 33 -21.96 -3.18 1.58
C ASP A 33 -20.50 -3.44 1.24
N LYS A 34 -20.01 -2.74 0.21
CA LYS A 34 -18.62 -2.81 -0.23
C LYS A 34 -17.68 -2.42 0.93
N LYS A 35 -16.76 -3.32 1.28
CA LYS A 35 -15.82 -3.15 2.40
C LYS A 35 -14.45 -2.79 1.86
N TYR A 36 -13.78 -1.86 2.53
CA TYR A 36 -12.44 -1.42 2.17
C TYR A 36 -11.43 -1.92 3.20
N ALA A 37 -10.26 -2.33 2.72
CA ALA A 37 -9.11 -2.59 3.59
C ALA A 37 -8.35 -1.28 3.83
N ILE A 38 -8.17 -0.91 5.09
CA ILE A 38 -7.46 0.32 5.46
C ILE A 38 -5.95 0.09 5.46
N PHE A 39 -5.23 1.00 4.83
CA PHE A 39 -3.78 1.13 4.95
C PHE A 39 -3.46 2.56 5.39
N VAL A 40 -2.72 2.72 6.48
CA VAL A 40 -2.37 4.03 7.04
C VAL A 40 -0.86 4.23 7.01
N GLY A 41 -0.41 5.40 6.57
CA GLY A 41 1.01 5.68 6.48
C GLY A 41 1.36 7.12 6.18
N ARG A 42 2.68 7.39 6.19
CA ARG A 42 3.25 8.69 5.76
C ARG A 42 3.66 8.67 4.30
N TYR A 43 4.09 7.50 3.80
CA TYR A 43 4.47 7.22 2.40
C TYR A 43 5.50 8.20 1.82
N GLN A 44 6.70 8.24 2.41
CA GLN A 44 7.72 9.28 2.18
C GLN A 44 9.04 8.73 1.57
N PRO A 45 9.08 8.22 0.32
CA PRO A 45 8.02 8.25 -0.70
C PRO A 45 7.15 6.98 -0.72
N TYR A 46 6.12 6.99 -1.58
CA TYR A 46 5.39 5.80 -1.97
C TYR A 46 6.28 4.88 -2.84
N HIS A 47 6.29 3.58 -2.59
CA HIS A 47 7.29 2.65 -3.13
C HIS A 47 6.74 1.22 -3.23
N PHE A 48 7.47 0.31 -3.89
CA PHE A 48 6.98 -1.04 -4.18
C PHE A 48 6.61 -1.84 -2.91
N GLY A 49 7.32 -1.65 -1.80
CA GLY A 49 6.93 -2.25 -0.52
C GLY A 49 5.51 -1.90 -0.05
N HIS A 50 5.06 -0.64 -0.24
CA HIS A 50 3.69 -0.25 0.08
C HIS A 50 2.69 -0.84 -0.93
N ILE A 51 3.01 -0.75 -2.21
CA ILE A 51 2.19 -1.26 -3.32
C ILE A 51 1.90 -2.74 -3.13
N GLU A 52 2.90 -3.53 -2.74
CA GLU A 52 2.75 -4.97 -2.58
C GLU A 52 1.77 -5.33 -1.46
N LEU A 53 1.85 -4.66 -0.31
CA LEU A 53 0.90 -4.85 0.79
C LEU A 53 -0.54 -4.52 0.36
N ILE A 54 -0.72 -3.44 -0.40
CA ILE A 54 -2.04 -3.03 -0.91
C ILE A 54 -2.54 -4.03 -1.97
N LYS A 55 -1.67 -4.49 -2.87
CA LYS A 55 -2.00 -5.47 -3.91
C LYS A 55 -2.45 -6.81 -3.33
N GLN A 56 -1.99 -7.20 -2.14
CA GLN A 56 -2.50 -8.41 -1.48
C GLN A 56 -4.02 -8.36 -1.26
N LYS A 57 -4.58 -7.17 -0.98
CA LYS A 57 -6.03 -6.98 -0.82
C LYS A 57 -6.74 -6.78 -2.16
N LEU A 58 -6.16 -5.96 -3.05
CA LEU A 58 -6.74 -5.73 -4.37
C LEU A 58 -6.86 -7.04 -5.19
N ASN A 59 -5.85 -7.92 -5.11
CA ASN A 59 -5.87 -9.23 -5.77
C ASN A 59 -6.95 -10.18 -5.22
N GLN A 60 -7.45 -9.93 -4.01
CA GLN A 60 -8.59 -10.64 -3.43
C GLN A 60 -9.94 -10.00 -3.80
N GLY A 61 -9.94 -8.97 -4.66
CA GLY A 61 -11.12 -8.18 -5.01
C GLY A 61 -11.59 -7.26 -3.88
N ILE A 62 -10.74 -7.02 -2.87
CA ILE A 62 -11.06 -6.13 -1.75
C ILE A 62 -10.46 -4.76 -2.07
N PRO A 63 -11.30 -3.71 -2.23
CA PRO A 63 -10.81 -2.36 -2.49
C PRO A 63 -10.01 -1.81 -1.31
N ALA A 64 -9.10 -0.86 -1.57
CA ALA A 64 -8.26 -0.29 -0.52
C ALA A 64 -8.66 1.15 -0.19
N LEU A 65 -8.60 1.48 1.11
CA LEU A 65 -8.66 2.85 1.61
C LEU A 65 -7.28 3.21 2.15
N ILE A 66 -6.56 4.05 1.41
CA ILE A 66 -5.24 4.54 1.79
C ILE A 66 -5.41 5.87 2.53
N MET A 67 -5.02 5.89 3.79
CA MET A 67 -5.06 7.07 4.65
C MET A 67 -3.66 7.64 4.81
N VAL A 68 -3.46 8.87 4.35
CA VAL A 68 -2.18 9.57 4.44
C VAL A 68 -2.20 10.50 5.66
N ARG A 69 -1.27 10.30 6.59
CA ARG A 69 -1.12 11.14 7.79
C ARG A 69 -0.71 12.56 7.38
N ASN A 70 -1.46 13.56 7.85
CA ASN A 70 -1.18 14.97 7.61
C ASN A 70 -0.04 15.43 8.52
N ILE A 71 1.14 15.58 7.94
CA ILE A 71 2.37 15.92 8.64
C ILE A 71 3.08 17.06 7.92
N GLU A 72 3.71 17.91 8.70
CA GLU A 72 4.58 18.96 8.15
C GLU A 72 5.86 18.33 7.55
N PRO A 73 6.37 18.86 6.43
CA PRO A 73 7.62 18.39 5.86
C PRO A 73 8.82 18.56 6.79
N ASP A 74 9.67 17.53 6.84
CA ASP A 74 10.95 17.55 7.55
C ASP A 74 11.97 16.62 6.84
N GLU A 75 13.17 16.44 7.40
CA GLU A 75 14.20 15.58 6.82
C GLU A 75 13.77 14.10 6.64
N ARG A 76 12.83 13.63 7.46
CA ARG A 76 12.28 12.26 7.40
C ARG A 76 11.04 12.17 6.53
N ASN A 77 10.39 13.30 6.27
CA ASN A 77 9.14 13.46 5.54
C ASN A 77 9.28 14.59 4.51
N PRO A 78 10.11 14.41 3.47
CA PRO A 78 10.45 15.52 2.58
C PRO A 78 9.30 15.96 1.66
N PHE A 79 8.26 15.13 1.49
CA PHE A 79 7.08 15.47 0.69
C PHE A 79 5.96 16.00 1.59
N THR A 80 5.29 17.05 1.14
CA THR A 80 3.99 17.48 1.69
C THR A 80 2.97 16.34 1.58
N THR A 81 1.98 16.36 2.47
CA THR A 81 0.87 15.40 2.46
C THR A 81 0.17 15.36 1.09
N GLU A 82 -0.01 16.52 0.47
CA GLU A 82 -0.66 16.69 -0.84
C GLU A 82 0.15 16.07 -1.98
N GLN A 83 1.47 16.24 -1.98
CA GLN A 83 2.38 15.61 -2.95
C GLN A 83 2.32 14.08 -2.84
N THR A 84 2.36 13.56 -1.61
CA THR A 84 2.22 12.13 -1.35
C THR A 84 0.88 11.58 -1.85
N VAL A 85 -0.24 12.25 -1.53
CA VAL A 85 -1.56 11.87 -2.03
C VAL A 85 -1.62 11.89 -3.55
N THR A 86 -0.98 12.87 -4.19
CA THR A 86 -0.93 13.02 -5.65
C THR A 86 -0.21 11.84 -6.30
N MET A 87 0.97 11.47 -5.79
CA MET A 87 1.74 10.31 -6.27
C MET A 87 0.94 9.00 -6.12
N ILE A 88 0.33 8.77 -4.95
CA ILE A 88 -0.47 7.55 -4.70
C ILE A 88 -1.67 7.46 -5.65
N LYS A 89 -2.42 8.57 -5.81
CA LYS A 89 -3.58 8.62 -6.73
C LYS A 89 -3.16 8.40 -8.18
N LYS A 90 -2.06 9.04 -8.62
CA LYS A 90 -1.50 8.88 -9.97
C LYS A 90 -1.17 7.42 -10.26
N TYR A 91 -0.45 6.75 -9.35
CA TYR A 91 -0.11 5.34 -9.48
C TYR A 91 -1.36 4.46 -9.64
N HIS A 92 -2.29 4.52 -8.69
CA HIS A 92 -3.46 3.64 -8.69
C HIS A 92 -4.43 3.93 -9.84
N ALA A 93 -4.59 5.20 -10.24
CA ALA A 93 -5.39 5.55 -11.42
C ALA A 93 -4.81 4.96 -12.70
N ALA A 94 -3.49 5.01 -12.89
CA ALA A 94 -2.82 4.43 -14.05
C ALA A 94 -2.97 2.89 -14.14
N HIS A 95 -3.13 2.24 -12.99
CA HIS A 95 -3.31 0.79 -12.89
C HIS A 95 -4.77 0.33 -12.88
N GLY A 96 -5.73 1.27 -12.81
CA GLY A 96 -7.15 0.94 -12.70
C GLY A 96 -7.52 0.28 -11.38
N ASP A 97 -6.77 0.55 -10.31
CA ASP A 97 -6.98 -0.05 -9.00
C ASP A 97 -8.18 0.59 -8.28
N ASP A 98 -8.96 -0.24 -7.56
CA ASP A 98 -10.10 0.21 -6.75
C ASP A 98 -9.63 0.75 -5.40
N VAL A 99 -9.12 1.99 -5.44
CA VAL A 99 -8.48 2.66 -4.31
C VAL A 99 -9.11 4.01 -4.03
N VAL A 100 -9.40 4.26 -2.76
CA VAL A 100 -9.73 5.60 -2.23
C VAL A 100 -8.53 6.10 -1.44
N VAL A 101 -8.13 7.35 -1.68
CA VAL A 101 -7.02 8.00 -0.94
C VAL A 101 -7.56 9.22 -0.21
N MET A 102 -7.35 9.30 1.10
CA MET A 102 -7.77 10.44 1.92
C MET A 102 -6.67 10.91 2.87
N ILE A 103 -6.67 12.22 3.15
CA ILE A 103 -5.82 12.82 4.18
C ILE A 103 -6.51 12.65 5.53
N ILE A 104 -5.75 12.26 6.55
CA ILE A 104 -6.19 12.20 7.95
C ILE A 104 -5.26 13.03 8.83
N PRO A 105 -5.70 13.52 10.00
CA PRO A 105 -4.79 14.10 10.98
C PRO A 105 -3.68 13.13 11.37
N ASP A 106 -2.62 13.65 11.98
CA ASP A 106 -1.62 12.77 12.56
C ASP A 106 -2.23 11.86 13.64
N ILE A 107 -1.73 10.63 13.75
CA ILE A 107 -2.34 9.61 14.59
C ILE A 107 -1.51 9.38 15.86
N GLU A 108 -2.19 9.42 17.00
CA GLU A 108 -1.63 9.01 18.29
C GLU A 108 -1.90 7.52 18.54
N SER A 109 -3.15 7.07 18.36
CA SER A 109 -3.54 5.67 18.56
C SER A 109 -4.73 5.26 17.69
N VAL A 110 -4.89 3.94 17.48
CA VAL A 110 -6.08 3.34 16.87
C VAL A 110 -6.85 2.62 17.97
N ASN A 111 -7.99 3.18 18.36
CA ASN A 111 -8.82 2.65 19.44
C ASN A 111 -10.08 2.01 18.87
N TYR A 112 -10.43 0.81 19.36
CA TYR A 112 -11.58 0.05 18.87
C TYR A 112 -12.35 -0.60 20.02
N GLY A 113 -13.67 -0.68 19.88
CA GLY A 113 -14.57 -1.24 20.90
C GLY A 113 -14.86 -2.73 20.69
N ARG A 114 -15.86 -3.23 21.42
CA ARG A 114 -16.40 -4.59 21.19
C ARG A 114 -17.31 -4.58 19.95
N GLY A 115 -17.18 -5.59 19.10
CA GLY A 115 -18.09 -5.77 17.96
C GLY A 115 -17.96 -4.73 16.85
N VAL A 116 -16.75 -4.21 16.60
CA VAL A 116 -16.50 -3.15 15.61
C VAL A 116 -16.73 -3.55 14.15
N GLY A 117 -16.86 -4.85 13.87
CA GLY A 117 -17.20 -5.32 12.52
C GLY A 117 -16.05 -5.27 11.52
N TYR A 118 -14.81 -5.21 11.98
CA TYR A 118 -13.61 -5.36 11.16
C TYR A 118 -12.51 -6.09 11.93
N GLU A 119 -11.58 -6.67 11.19
CA GLU A 119 -10.36 -7.32 11.71
C GLU A 119 -9.21 -6.30 11.78
N ILE A 120 -8.31 -6.47 12.74
CA ILE A 120 -6.99 -5.82 12.76
C ILE A 120 -5.98 -6.85 12.25
N ASN A 121 -5.52 -6.66 11.02
CA ASN A 121 -4.64 -7.62 10.35
C ASN A 121 -3.24 -7.05 10.16
N GLU A 122 -2.22 -7.82 10.53
CA GLU A 122 -0.84 -7.60 10.13
C GLU A 122 -0.52 -8.46 8.90
N TYR A 123 0.15 -7.85 7.92
CA TYR A 123 0.55 -8.45 6.66
C TYR A 123 2.04 -8.27 6.45
N GLN A 124 2.71 -9.34 6.03
CA GLN A 124 4.09 -9.27 5.56
C GLN A 124 4.12 -9.38 4.03
N PRO A 125 5.02 -8.65 3.35
CA PRO A 125 5.30 -8.92 1.95
C PRO A 125 5.79 -10.37 1.77
N PRO A 126 5.46 -11.06 0.67
CA PRO A 126 6.03 -12.35 0.33
C PRO A 126 7.56 -12.34 0.44
N ALA A 127 8.14 -13.35 1.10
CA ALA A 127 9.57 -13.38 1.37
C ALA A 127 10.45 -13.37 0.09
N ASP A 128 9.89 -13.84 -1.04
CA ASP A 128 10.54 -13.92 -2.34
C ASP A 128 10.44 -12.64 -3.19
N SER A 129 9.69 -11.63 -2.75
CA SER A 129 9.45 -10.39 -3.50
C SER A 129 10.60 -9.38 -3.46
N GLY A 130 11.48 -9.48 -2.45
CA GLY A 130 12.47 -8.44 -2.15
C GLY A 130 11.88 -7.16 -1.51
N ALA A 131 10.55 -7.01 -1.44
CA ALA A 131 9.90 -5.81 -0.90
C ALA A 131 10.15 -5.59 0.59
N MET A 132 10.43 -6.65 1.36
CA MET A 132 10.85 -6.52 2.76
C MET A 132 12.15 -5.71 2.92
N PHE A 133 12.96 -5.59 1.86
CA PHE A 133 14.21 -4.83 1.87
C PHE A 133 14.06 -3.40 1.32
N ILE A 134 12.86 -3.03 0.88
CA ILE A 134 12.55 -1.69 0.40
C ILE A 134 12.06 -0.86 1.59
N SER A 135 12.78 0.23 1.89
CA SER A 135 12.34 1.20 2.88
C SER A 135 12.43 2.62 2.34
N ALA A 136 11.46 3.45 2.76
CA ALA A 136 11.46 4.87 2.48
C ALA A 136 12.78 5.55 2.91
N THR A 137 13.38 5.13 4.02
CA THR A 137 14.68 5.64 4.48
C THR A 137 15.80 5.35 3.49
N LYS A 138 15.92 4.10 3.03
CA LYS A 138 16.92 3.71 2.04
C LYS A 138 16.77 4.49 0.73
N ILE A 139 15.53 4.69 0.28
CA ILE A 139 15.22 5.50 -0.91
C ILE A 139 15.69 6.96 -0.72
N ARG A 140 15.36 7.59 0.40
CA ARG A 140 15.78 8.98 0.67
C ARG A 140 17.30 9.12 0.76
N GLU A 141 17.98 8.15 1.35
CA GLU A 141 19.46 8.13 1.42
C GLU A 141 20.10 8.01 0.04
N SER A 142 19.60 7.11 -0.81
CA SER A 142 20.06 6.98 -2.20
C SER A 142 19.89 8.28 -2.97
N ILE A 143 18.72 8.93 -2.87
CA ILE A 143 18.47 10.23 -3.54
C ILE A 143 19.44 11.31 -3.02
N LYS A 144 19.61 11.44 -1.70
CA LYS A 144 20.51 12.42 -1.08
C LYS A 144 21.96 12.26 -1.54
N ASN A 145 22.39 11.02 -1.81
CA ASN A 145 23.73 10.70 -2.27
C ASN A 145 23.90 10.78 -3.80
N GLY A 146 22.85 11.14 -4.54
CA GLY A 146 22.86 11.12 -6.01
C GLY A 146 22.96 9.70 -6.60
N ASP A 147 22.57 8.68 -5.83
CA ASP A 147 22.58 7.28 -6.24
C ASP A 147 21.22 6.88 -6.79
N ASP A 148 21.16 6.60 -8.10
CA ASP A 148 19.93 6.22 -8.82
C ASP A 148 19.36 4.84 -8.46
N THR A 149 19.97 4.06 -7.55
CA THR A 149 19.42 2.76 -7.14
C THR A 149 18.00 2.83 -6.59
N TRP A 150 17.57 3.99 -6.07
CA TRP A 150 16.19 4.22 -5.62
C TRP A 150 15.14 3.99 -6.72
N LYS A 151 15.49 4.20 -7.99
CA LYS A 151 14.60 4.01 -9.15
C LYS A 151 14.14 2.56 -9.30
N SER A 152 14.93 1.60 -8.80
CA SER A 152 14.55 0.18 -8.76
C SER A 152 13.55 -0.15 -7.65
N MET A 153 13.36 0.76 -6.68
CA MET A 153 12.52 0.55 -5.49
C MET A 153 11.16 1.25 -5.59
N VAL A 154 10.98 2.09 -6.61
CA VAL A 154 9.79 2.91 -6.85
C VAL A 154 9.31 2.73 -8.28
N ASP A 155 8.00 2.79 -8.48
CA ASP A 155 7.41 2.73 -9.82
C ASP A 155 7.88 3.89 -10.71
N GLU A 156 8.18 3.59 -11.97
CA GLU A 156 8.72 4.56 -12.94
C GLU A 156 7.82 5.78 -13.14
N SER A 157 6.51 5.59 -13.00
CA SER A 157 5.53 6.68 -13.15
C SER A 157 5.70 7.77 -12.10
N LEU A 158 6.37 7.47 -10.98
CA LEU A 158 6.59 8.39 -9.86
C LEU A 158 7.98 9.03 -9.86
N HIS A 159 8.91 8.58 -10.71
CA HIS A 159 10.31 9.03 -10.65
C HIS A 159 10.42 10.54 -10.86
N THR A 160 9.76 11.07 -11.90
CA THR A 160 9.77 12.51 -12.20
C THR A 160 9.11 13.35 -11.10
N ASP A 161 8.04 12.84 -10.48
CA ASP A 161 7.37 13.57 -9.38
C ASP A 161 8.30 13.64 -8.16
N ILE A 162 8.97 12.53 -7.83
CA ILE A 162 9.92 12.45 -6.71
C ILE A 162 11.10 13.39 -6.93
N GLU A 163 11.74 13.33 -8.10
CA GLU A 163 12.85 14.23 -8.43
C GLU A 163 12.42 15.70 -8.38
N GLY A 164 11.26 16.02 -8.96
CA GLY A 164 10.74 17.39 -9.01
C GLY A 164 10.24 17.95 -7.66
N PHE A 165 9.85 17.09 -6.72
CA PHE A 165 9.46 17.53 -5.37
C PHE A 165 10.64 17.62 -4.40
N LEU A 166 11.78 17.01 -4.72
CA LEU A 166 12.99 17.04 -3.91
C LEU A 166 14.04 18.06 -4.38
N SER A 167 13.85 18.65 -5.57
CA SER A 167 14.67 19.74 -6.12
C SER A 167 14.32 21.09 -5.49
#